data_AF-A0A822AIA8-F1
#
_entry.id   AF-A0A822AIA8-F1
#
_cell.length_a   1.000
_cell.length_b   1.000
_cell.length_c   1.000
_cell.angle_alpha   90.00
_cell.angle_beta   90.00
_cell.angle_gamma   90.00
#
_symmetry.space_group_name_H-M   'P 1'
#
loop_
_entity.id
_entity.type
_entity.pdbx_description
1 polymer ?
#
loop_
_entity_poly.entity_id
_entity_poly.type
_entity_poly.pdbx_seq_one_letter_code
_entity_poly.pdbx_strand_id
1 'polypeptide(L)'
;GFEILYDFIIGDLLIVNEHLPNDWFRGSLHFNLPGTTYRPVGIFPSTFVTLVKSNSNSAKQNEIQVSSSENDLLSFDGSPIKFVRVLCDIKPSGPNELGCFEDEILAIIEGDNNQSEWLIVKNAFNSIGRVRRVFVEPIDDRQTDNDRNDLLIVPSIKSHEYQKGNRSKRK
;
A
#
# COMPACT_ATOMS: atom_id res chain seq x y z
N GLY A 1 10.99 1.30 25.89
CA GLY A 1 11.98 1.75 24.89
C GLY A 1 11.23 1.99 23.61
N PHE A 2 11.42 3.13 22.98
CA PHE A 2 10.80 3.39 21.68
C PHE A 2 11.68 2.71 20.62
N GLU A 3 11.16 1.67 19.97
CA GLU A 3 11.84 1.04 18.84
C GLU A 3 11.82 2.04 17.67
N ILE A 4 13.00 2.51 17.28
CA ILE A 4 13.19 3.34 16.10
C ILE A 4 13.08 2.45 14.87
N LEU A 5 12.40 2.98 13.86
CA LEU A 5 11.75 2.31 12.75
C LEU A 5 12.59 1.37 11.88
N TYR A 6 11.84 0.41 11.36
CA TYR A 6 12.03 -0.21 10.06
C TYR A 6 12.39 0.83 8.98
N ASP A 7 13.44 0.58 8.20
CA ASP A 7 13.81 1.44 7.07
C ASP A 7 12.70 1.37 5.99
N PHE A 8 11.87 2.42 5.89
CA PHE A 8 10.94 2.61 4.78
C PHE A 8 11.65 3.37 3.65
N ILE A 9 11.30 3.05 2.41
CA ILE A 9 11.89 3.65 1.21
C ILE A 9 10.93 4.64 0.55
N ILE A 10 11.49 5.47 -0.33
CA ILE A 10 10.71 6.39 -1.16
C ILE A 10 9.65 5.61 -1.94
N GLY A 11 8.41 6.10 -1.90
CA GLY A 11 7.27 5.47 -2.55
C GLY A 11 6.47 4.52 -1.66
N ASP A 12 6.97 4.17 -0.47
CA ASP A 12 6.21 3.33 0.46
C ASP A 12 4.93 4.06 0.92
N LEU A 13 3.86 3.28 1.03
CA LEU A 13 2.60 3.71 1.61
C LEU A 13 2.58 3.34 3.09
N LEU A 14 2.26 4.32 3.93
CA LEU A 14 2.18 4.21 5.37
C LEU A 14 0.76 4.51 5.82
N ILE A 15 0.30 3.79 6.82
CA ILE A 15 -0.96 4.00 7.52
C ILE A 15 -0.62 4.69 8.83
N VAL A 16 -1.17 5.87 9.09
CA VAL A 16 -1.03 6.55 10.39
C VAL A 16 -2.01 5.97 11.37
N ASN A 17 -1.48 5.36 12.42
CA ASN A 17 -2.28 4.76 13.49
C ASN A 17 -2.49 5.75 14.65
N GLU A 18 -1.53 6.65 14.90
CA GLU A 18 -1.58 7.60 16.03
C GLU A 18 -0.78 8.87 15.73
N HIS A 19 -1.37 10.04 16.02
CA HIS A 19 -0.66 11.33 15.99
C HIS A 19 0.04 11.55 17.32
N LEU A 20 1.36 11.69 17.27
CA LEU A 20 2.18 11.93 18.45
C LEU A 20 2.55 13.43 18.56
N PRO A 21 2.96 13.91 19.75
CA PRO A 21 3.44 15.27 19.91
C PRO A 21 4.66 15.59 19.03
N ASN A 22 4.88 16.89 18.78
CA ASN A 22 6.02 17.42 18.01
C ASN A 22 6.07 16.95 16.56
N ASP A 23 4.91 16.81 15.93
CA ASP A 23 4.78 16.45 14.52
C ASP A 23 5.37 15.07 14.18
N TRP A 24 5.23 14.11 15.10
CA TRP A 24 5.55 12.71 14.86
C TRP A 24 4.29 11.89 14.62
N PHE A 25 4.41 10.85 13.81
CA PHE A 25 3.35 9.89 13.58
C PHE A 25 3.82 8.51 14.00
N ARG A 26 2.93 7.74 14.60
CA ARG A 26 3.08 6.30 14.70
C ARG A 26 2.26 5.67 13.60
N GLY A 27 2.89 4.84 12.79
CA GLY A 27 2.21 4.21 11.67
C GLY A 27 2.75 2.83 11.37
N SER A 28 2.13 2.20 10.38
CA SER A 28 2.52 0.90 9.87
C SER A 28 2.64 0.94 8.35
N LEU A 29 3.48 0.07 7.79
CA LEU A 29 3.51 -0.10 6.33
C LEU A 29 2.15 -0.61 5.85
N HIS A 30 1.64 -0.02 4.77
CA HIS A 30 0.36 -0.39 4.18
C HIS A 30 0.40 -1.82 3.60
N PHE A 31 1.58 -2.28 3.20
CA PHE A 31 1.80 -3.64 2.72
C PHE A 31 2.48 -4.51 3.78
N ASN A 32 2.09 -5.78 3.82
CA ASN A 32 2.82 -6.80 4.56
C ASN A 32 4.13 -7.09 3.82
N LEU A 33 5.21 -7.37 4.56
CA LEU A 33 6.42 -7.88 3.94
C LEU A 33 6.18 -9.34 3.53
N PRO A 34 6.69 -9.78 2.37
CA PRO A 34 6.47 -11.15 1.90
C PRO A 34 6.95 -12.17 2.94
N GLY A 35 6.10 -13.15 3.23
CA GLY A 35 6.35 -14.18 4.26
C GLY A 35 6.11 -13.71 5.70
N THR A 36 5.48 -12.55 5.91
CA THR A 36 5.10 -12.07 7.23
C THR A 36 3.63 -11.66 7.29
N THR A 37 2.92 -12.10 8.32
CA THR A 37 1.61 -11.57 8.71
C THR A 37 1.73 -10.28 9.52
N TYR A 38 2.96 -9.87 9.84
CA TYR A 38 3.26 -8.75 10.70
C TYR A 38 3.47 -7.48 9.87
N ARG A 39 2.66 -6.45 10.14
CA ARG A 39 2.94 -5.11 9.64
C ARG A 39 3.95 -4.44 10.55
N PRO A 40 5.13 -4.06 10.04
CA PRO A 40 6.08 -3.28 10.82
C PRO A 40 5.41 -2.00 11.28
N VAL A 41 5.48 -1.72 12.58
CA VAL A 41 4.97 -0.49 13.20
C VAL A 41 6.17 0.33 13.66
N GLY A 42 6.11 1.65 13.50
CA GLY A 42 6.96 2.53 14.29
C GLY A 42 6.64 4.01 14.14
N ILE A 43 7.54 4.84 14.67
CA ILE A 43 7.41 6.31 14.76
C ILE A 43 8.25 7.13 13.76
N PHE A 44 7.63 7.86 12.83
CA PHE A 44 8.32 8.69 11.84
C PHE A 44 7.89 10.16 11.94
N PRO A 45 8.78 11.11 11.63
CA PRO A 45 8.43 12.52 11.61
C PRO A 45 7.50 12.82 10.43
N SER A 46 6.53 13.70 10.64
CA SER A 46 5.57 14.13 9.62
C SER A 46 6.22 14.74 8.39
N THR A 47 7.41 15.31 8.53
CA THR A 47 8.18 15.92 7.43
C THR A 47 8.70 14.91 6.41
N PHE A 48 8.68 13.61 6.74
CA PHE A 48 9.18 12.53 5.88
C PHE A 48 8.10 11.92 5.00
N VAL A 49 6.86 12.41 5.13
CA VAL A 49 5.69 11.79 4.57
C VAL A 49 4.75 12.85 4.02
N THR A 50 3.93 12.50 3.05
CA THR A 50 2.95 13.40 2.46
C THR A 50 1.60 12.71 2.47
N LEU A 51 0.56 13.44 2.87
CA LEU A 51 -0.80 12.90 2.89
C LEU A 51 -1.25 12.57 1.48
N VAL A 52 -1.63 11.32 1.26
CA VAL A 52 -2.27 10.89 0.02
C VAL A 52 -3.70 11.39 0.13
N LYS A 53 -4.00 12.51 -0.55
CA LYS A 53 -5.38 12.99 -0.65
C LYS A 53 -6.18 11.96 -1.43
N SER A 54 -6.97 11.16 -0.73
CA SER A 54 -8.04 10.39 -1.34
C SER A 54 -8.97 11.42 -2.00
N ASN A 55 -9.02 11.45 -3.33
CA ASN A 55 -10.03 12.21 -4.07
C ASN A 55 -11.39 11.55 -3.86
N SER A 56 -11.89 11.55 -2.63
CA SER A 56 -13.30 11.35 -2.37
C SER A 56 -13.99 12.60 -2.93
N ASN A 57 -14.57 12.46 -4.12
CA ASN A 57 -15.43 13.46 -4.74
C ASN A 57 -16.68 13.68 -3.86
N SER A 58 -16.51 14.33 -2.70
CA SER A 58 -17.59 15.00 -2.00
C SER A 58 -17.80 16.33 -2.72
N ALA A 59 -18.82 16.32 -3.58
CA ALA A 59 -19.28 17.46 -4.34
C ALA A 59 -19.44 18.72 -3.48
N LYS A 60 -18.45 19.61 -3.53
CA LYS A 60 -18.66 21.07 -3.40
C LYS A 60 -17.72 21.78 -4.37
N GLN A 61 -18.36 22.53 -5.27
CA GLN A 61 -17.75 23.39 -6.29
C GLN A 61 -16.70 24.34 -5.69
N ASN A 62 -15.53 24.41 -6.31
CA ASN A 62 -15.00 25.66 -6.90
C ASN A 62 -13.61 25.41 -7.55
N GLU A 63 -13.64 25.41 -8.88
CA GLU A 63 -12.67 25.97 -9.83
C GLU A 63 -11.25 26.31 -9.35
N ILE A 64 -10.26 25.45 -9.66
CA ILE A 64 -8.94 25.86 -10.20
C ILE A 64 -8.47 24.75 -11.17
N GLN A 65 -8.31 25.09 -12.45
CA GLN A 65 -7.64 24.27 -13.46
C GLN A 65 -6.14 24.19 -13.15
N VAL A 66 -5.66 23.00 -12.80
CA VAL A 66 -4.25 22.64 -12.96
C VAL A 66 -4.23 21.28 -13.64
N SER A 67 -3.62 21.25 -14.82
CA SER A 67 -3.41 20.07 -15.65
C SER A 67 -2.52 19.06 -14.92
N SER A 68 -3.14 18.11 -14.23
CA SER A 68 -2.47 16.93 -13.66
C SER A 68 -2.55 15.78 -14.65
N SER A 69 -1.41 15.40 -15.19
CA SER A 69 -1.19 14.16 -15.92
C SER A 69 -1.65 12.97 -15.09
N GLU A 70 -2.58 12.22 -15.68
CA GLU A 70 -3.18 10.93 -15.33
C GLU A 70 -2.30 10.05 -14.41
N ASN A 71 -2.61 10.03 -13.11
CA ASN A 71 -2.32 8.88 -12.25
C ASN A 71 -3.56 7.99 -12.28
N ASP A 72 -3.64 7.19 -13.34
CA ASP A 72 -4.75 6.29 -13.65
C ASP A 72 -4.68 5.03 -12.75
N LEU A 73 -4.94 5.23 -11.46
CA LEU A 73 -5.27 4.17 -10.50
C LEU A 73 -6.77 3.84 -10.51
N LEU A 74 -7.49 4.31 -11.53
CA LEU A 74 -8.85 3.87 -11.79
C LEU A 74 -8.76 2.65 -12.69
N SER A 75 -9.55 1.62 -12.40
CA SER A 75 -9.73 0.52 -13.35
C SER A 75 -10.20 1.09 -14.69
N PHE A 76 -9.87 0.42 -15.79
CA PHE A 76 -10.22 0.88 -17.15
C PHE A 76 -11.72 1.15 -17.37
N ASP A 77 -12.60 0.69 -16.46
CA ASP A 77 -14.05 0.86 -16.52
C ASP A 77 -14.61 1.82 -15.45
N GLY A 78 -13.76 2.45 -14.63
CA GLY A 78 -14.17 3.35 -13.55
C GLY A 78 -14.74 2.65 -12.30
N SER A 79 -14.69 1.32 -12.23
CA SER A 79 -15.07 0.56 -11.05
C SER A 79 -14.01 0.69 -9.94
N PRO A 80 -14.40 0.67 -8.65
CA PRO A 80 -13.44 0.62 -7.56
C PRO A 80 -12.55 -0.62 -7.71
N ILE A 81 -11.24 -0.44 -7.53
CA ILE A 81 -10.28 -1.55 -7.50
C ILE A 81 -10.64 -2.45 -6.33
N LYS A 82 -10.70 -3.75 -6.59
CA LYS A 82 -10.95 -4.77 -5.57
C LYS A 82 -9.65 -5.48 -5.22
N PHE A 83 -9.51 -5.88 -3.97
CA PHE A 83 -8.34 -6.58 -3.48
C PHE A 83 -8.69 -7.98 -2.99
N VAL A 84 -7.73 -8.88 -3.13
CA VAL A 84 -7.80 -10.23 -2.59
C VAL A 84 -6.54 -10.54 -1.79
N ARG A 85 -6.70 -11.38 -0.77
CA ARG A 85 -5.60 -11.95 0.01
C ARG A 85 -5.34 -13.38 -0.43
N VAL A 86 -4.08 -13.73 -0.64
CA VAL A 86 -3.65 -15.08 -1.01
C VAL A 86 -3.68 -16.00 0.22
N LEU A 87 -4.29 -17.18 0.08
CA LEU A 87 -4.51 -18.13 1.19
C LEU A 87 -3.35 -19.11 1.40
N CYS A 88 -2.43 -19.25 0.44
CA CYS A 88 -1.28 -20.14 0.53
C CYS A 88 -0.23 -19.79 -0.53
N ASP A 89 1.01 -20.26 -0.37
CA ASP A 89 2.07 -20.09 -1.37
C ASP A 89 1.69 -20.69 -2.74
N ILE A 90 1.73 -19.88 -3.80
CA ILE A 90 1.40 -20.27 -5.16
C ILE A 90 2.68 -20.35 -5.99
N LYS A 91 3.01 -21.56 -6.46
CA LYS A 91 4.08 -21.78 -7.44
C LYS A 91 3.47 -21.79 -8.84
N PRO A 92 3.89 -20.90 -9.74
CA PRO A 92 3.33 -20.83 -11.08
C PRO A 92 3.68 -22.12 -11.85
N SER A 93 2.66 -22.77 -12.38
CA SER A 93 2.76 -23.99 -13.19
C SER A 93 2.68 -23.69 -14.70
N GLY A 94 2.22 -22.49 -15.06
CA GLY A 94 2.10 -22.02 -16.44
C GLY A 94 2.69 -20.62 -16.66
N PRO A 95 2.90 -20.22 -17.93
CA PRO A 95 3.57 -18.95 -18.27
C PRO A 95 2.79 -17.69 -17.89
N ASN A 96 1.48 -17.83 -17.63
CA ASN A 96 0.60 -16.72 -17.27
C ASN A 96 0.16 -16.75 -15.80
N GLU A 97 0.64 -17.71 -15.01
CA GLU A 97 0.33 -17.79 -13.58
C GLU A 97 1.23 -16.84 -12.79
N LEU A 98 0.66 -16.12 -11.84
CA LEU A 98 1.43 -15.28 -10.94
C LEU A 98 1.90 -16.11 -9.76
N GLY A 99 3.21 -16.12 -9.51
CA GLY A 99 3.75 -16.66 -8.26
C GLY A 99 3.50 -15.68 -7.12
N CYS A 100 2.94 -16.18 -6.03
CA CYS A 100 2.53 -15.37 -4.89
C CYS A 100 2.86 -16.07 -3.56
N PHE A 101 2.96 -15.30 -2.48
CA PHE A 101 3.13 -15.82 -1.12
C PHE A 101 1.81 -15.83 -0.34
N GLU A 102 1.69 -16.71 0.64
CA GLU A 102 0.60 -16.65 1.63
C GLU A 102 0.49 -15.24 2.24
N ASP A 103 -0.75 -14.76 2.42
CA ASP A 103 -1.13 -13.42 2.87
C ASP A 103 -0.71 -12.25 1.96
N GLU A 104 -0.22 -12.51 0.75
CA GLU A 104 0.04 -11.45 -0.24
C GLU A 104 -1.28 -10.80 -0.70
N ILE A 105 -1.25 -9.47 -0.86
CA ILE A 105 -2.40 -8.68 -1.28
C ILE A 105 -2.27 -8.36 -2.76
N LEU A 106 -3.30 -8.73 -3.53
CA LEU A 106 -3.32 -8.56 -4.97
C LEU A 106 -4.50 -7.70 -5.39
N ALA A 107 -4.28 -6.80 -6.34
CA ALA A 107 -5.34 -6.02 -6.97
C ALA A 107 -5.97 -6.84 -8.10
N ILE A 108 -7.30 -7.00 -8.11
CA ILE A 108 -8.02 -7.63 -9.21
C ILE A 108 -8.12 -6.64 -10.36
N ILE A 109 -7.64 -7.05 -11.54
CA ILE A 109 -7.79 -6.32 -12.80
C ILE A 109 -9.02 -6.84 -13.55
N GLU A 110 -9.17 -8.17 -13.68
CA GLU A 110 -10.29 -8.80 -14.39
C GLU A 110 -10.72 -10.12 -13.73
N GLY A 111 -11.95 -10.56 -14.04
CA GLY A 111 -12.45 -11.88 -13.65
C GLY A 111 -13.23 -11.91 -12.33
N ASP A 112 -13.58 -10.76 -11.76
CA ASP A 112 -14.40 -10.72 -10.54
C ASP A 112 -15.90 -11.08 -10.76
N ASN A 113 -16.27 -11.57 -11.94
CA ASN A 113 -17.58 -12.19 -12.08
C ASN A 113 -17.59 -13.54 -11.34
N ASN A 114 -18.73 -13.90 -10.73
CA ASN A 114 -18.88 -15.15 -9.97
C ASN A 114 -18.74 -16.43 -10.83
N GLN A 115 -18.44 -16.29 -12.12
CA GLN A 115 -18.37 -17.38 -13.09
C GLN A 115 -16.93 -17.77 -13.45
N SER A 116 -15.95 -16.89 -13.23
CA SER A 116 -14.55 -17.18 -13.57
C SER A 116 -13.83 -17.90 -12.43
N GLU A 117 -13.23 -19.05 -12.75
CA GLU A 117 -12.28 -19.76 -11.87
C GLU A 117 -10.97 -18.97 -11.70
N TRP A 118 -10.61 -18.17 -12.71
CA TRP A 118 -9.35 -17.44 -12.77
C TRP A 118 -9.56 -15.93 -12.63
N LEU A 119 -8.72 -15.32 -11.81
CA LEU A 119 -8.63 -13.87 -11.66
C LEU A 119 -7.36 -13.38 -12.37
N ILE A 120 -7.47 -12.27 -13.09
CA ILE A 120 -6.29 -11.53 -13.54
C ILE A 120 -5.98 -10.50 -12.47
N VAL A 121 -4.78 -10.59 -11.92
CA VAL A 121 -4.38 -9.84 -10.74
C VAL A 121 -3.03 -9.17 -10.95
N LYS A 122 -2.79 -8.13 -10.15
CA LYS A 122 -1.56 -7.36 -10.12
C LYS A 122 -1.00 -7.32 -8.70
N ASN A 123 0.28 -7.62 -8.54
CA ASN A 123 0.94 -7.50 -7.24
C ASN A 123 1.57 -6.11 -7.02
N ALA A 124 2.13 -5.90 -5.83
CA ALA A 124 2.81 -4.65 -5.46
C ALA A 124 4.03 -4.33 -6.35
N PHE A 125 4.63 -5.34 -6.99
CA PHE A 125 5.74 -5.19 -7.92
C PHE A 125 5.31 -4.92 -9.37
N ASN A 126 4.04 -4.54 -9.58
CA ASN A 126 3.48 -4.25 -10.91
C ASN A 126 3.52 -5.45 -11.88
N SER A 127 3.72 -6.67 -11.36
CA SER A 127 3.64 -7.92 -12.13
C SER A 127 2.19 -8.34 -12.26
N ILE A 128 1.80 -8.74 -13.47
CA ILE A 128 0.43 -9.17 -13.79
C ILE A 128 0.44 -10.64 -14.12
N GLY A 129 -0.53 -11.38 -13.58
CA GLY A 129 -0.72 -12.78 -13.93
C GLY A 129 -2.07 -13.29 -13.47
N ARG A 130 -2.25 -14.61 -13.60
CA ARG A 130 -3.48 -15.30 -13.24
C ARG A 130 -3.33 -16.06 -11.94
N VAL A 131 -4.36 -16.00 -11.11
CA VAL A 131 -4.48 -16.78 -9.88
C VAL A 131 -5.86 -17.43 -9.84
N ARG A 132 -5.96 -18.66 -9.34
CA ARG A 132 -7.27 -19.31 -9.17
C ARG A 132 -7.99 -18.72 -7.97
N ARG A 133 -9.29 -18.48 -8.13
CA ARG A 133 -10.17 -17.92 -7.09
C ARG A 133 -10.16 -18.76 -5.81
N VAL A 134 -9.97 -20.07 -5.89
CA VAL A 134 -9.93 -20.97 -4.72
C VAL A 134 -8.72 -20.74 -3.79
N PHE A 135 -7.68 -20.05 -4.25
CA PHE A 135 -6.48 -19.75 -3.47
C PHE A 135 -6.45 -18.32 -2.95
N VAL A 136 -7.55 -17.59 -3.07
CA VAL A 136 -7.64 -16.21 -2.61
C VAL A 136 -8.98 -15.95 -1.92
N GLU A 137 -9.01 -14.97 -1.04
CA GLU A 137 -10.24 -14.46 -0.44
C GLU A 137 -10.37 -12.95 -0.68
N PRO A 138 -11.60 -12.44 -0.88
CA PRO A 138 -11.82 -11.02 -1.03
C PRO A 138 -11.52 -10.28 0.27
N ILE A 139 -10.85 -9.14 0.15
CA ILE A 139 -10.68 -8.21 1.27
C ILE A 139 -11.85 -7.25 1.21
N ASP A 140 -12.72 -7.29 2.23
CA ASP A 140 -13.81 -6.33 2.34
C ASP A 140 -13.24 -4.97 2.74
N ASP A 141 -13.20 -4.04 1.79
CA ASP A 141 -12.76 -2.65 1.99
C ASP A 141 -13.70 -1.86 2.92
N ARG A 142 -14.78 -2.48 3.41
CA ARG A 142 -15.75 -1.90 4.35
C ARG A 142 -15.24 -1.84 5.79
N GLN A 143 -13.94 -1.68 6.02
CA GLN A 143 -13.51 -1.09 7.30
C GLN A 143 -14.17 0.30 7.38
N THR A 144 -15.20 0.36 8.23
CA THR A 144 -16.12 1.48 8.37
C THR A 144 -15.35 2.78 8.50
N ASP A 145 -15.77 3.80 7.74
CA ASP A 145 -15.17 5.15 7.65
C ASP A 145 -14.89 5.86 8.99
N ASN A 146 -15.34 5.30 10.11
CA ASN A 146 -15.07 5.82 11.45
C ASN A 146 -13.63 5.56 11.95
N ASP A 147 -12.90 4.61 11.35
CA ASP A 147 -11.49 4.32 11.68
C ASP A 147 -10.56 4.62 10.50
N ARG A 148 -10.84 5.70 9.75
CA ARG A 148 -9.96 6.15 8.65
C ARG A 148 -8.60 6.58 9.19
N ASN A 149 -7.69 5.63 9.25
CA ASN A 149 -6.27 5.91 9.36
C ASN A 149 -5.82 6.67 8.12
N ASP A 150 -5.13 7.80 8.30
CA ASP A 150 -4.61 8.59 7.19
C ASP A 150 -3.54 7.79 6.43
N LEU A 151 -3.71 7.68 5.11
CA LEU A 151 -2.72 7.10 4.21
C LEU A 151 -1.70 8.17 3.82
N LEU A 152 -0.44 7.91 4.12
CA LEU A 152 0.68 8.77 3.76
C LEU A 152 1.61 8.05 2.78
N ILE A 153 2.25 8.80 1.90
CA ILE A 153 3.31 8.31 1.02
C ILE A 153 4.64 8.93 1.42
N VAL A 154 5.72 8.17 1.33
CA VAL A 154 7.08 8.70 1.46
C VAL A 154 7.43 9.41 0.15
N PRO A 155 7.49 10.75 0.10
CA PRO A 155 7.70 11.47 -1.14
C PRO A 155 9.08 11.19 -1.72
N SER A 156 9.20 11.30 -3.04
CA SER A 156 10.49 11.28 -3.74
C SER A 156 11.24 12.58 -3.47
N ILE A 157 11.85 12.67 -2.30
CA ILE A 157 12.80 13.74 -2.00
C ILE A 157 14.12 13.31 -2.62
N LYS A 158 14.69 14.14 -3.50
CA LYS A 158 16.08 13.96 -3.95
C LYS A 158 16.92 13.75 -2.72
N SER A 159 17.54 12.58 -2.61
CA SER A 159 18.24 12.08 -1.44
C SER A 159 19.05 13.19 -0.80
N HIS A 160 18.49 13.84 0.23
CA HIS A 160 19.29 14.67 1.09
C HIS A 160 20.17 13.69 1.82
N GLU A 161 21.47 13.76 1.54
CA GLU A 161 22.51 12.97 2.19
C GLU A 161 22.19 12.84 3.67
N TYR A 162 21.73 11.65 4.05
CA TYR A 162 21.56 11.28 5.43
C TYR A 162 22.97 11.22 6.00
N GLN A 163 23.43 12.32 6.62
CA GLN A 163 24.67 12.30 7.39
C GLN A 163 24.43 11.36 8.57
N LYS A 164 24.79 10.10 8.35
CA LYS A 164 24.85 9.05 9.34
C LYS A 164 25.70 9.59 10.49
N GLY A 165 25.02 10.08 11.54
CA GLY A 165 25.67 10.71 12.68
C GLY A 165 26.75 9.77 13.20
N ASN A 166 28.00 10.21 13.09
CA ASN A 166 29.16 9.48 13.59
C ASN A 166 28.92 9.17 15.07
N ARG A 167 28.60 7.92 15.39
CA ARG A 167 28.61 7.41 16.76
C ARG A 167 30.05 7.47 17.24
N SER A 168 30.37 8.59 17.89
CA SER A 168 31.63 8.80 18.58
C SER A 168 31.78 7.70 19.62
N LYS A 169 32.71 6.76 19.38
CA LYS A 169 33.12 5.76 20.36
C LYS A 169 33.77 6.50 21.53
N ARG A 170 33.02 6.70 22.62
CA ARG A 170 33.62 7.05 23.90
C ARG A 170 34.43 5.82 24.36
N LYS A 171 35.74 6.04 24.54
CA LYS A 171 36.67 5.12 25.19
C LYS A 171 36.32 4.99 26.67
#